data_AF-A0A821XY33-F1
#
_entry.id   AF-A0A821XY33-F1
#
_cell.length_a   1.000
_cell.length_b   1.000
_cell.length_c   1.000
_cell.angle_alpha   90.00
_cell.angle_beta   90.00
_cell.angle_gamma   90.00
#
_symmetry.space_group_name_H-M   'P 1'
#
loop_
_entity.id
_entity.type
_entity.pdbx_description
1 polymer ?
#
loop_
_entity_poly.entity_id
_entity_poly.type
_entity_poly.pdbx_seq_one_letter_code
_entity_poly.pdbx_strand_id
1 'polypeptide(L)'
;MRPGTRCPVDKIEYIDENNKKQTIECYDDNGYSKGLLAIANELNVFVPSICKLNDLKLLLSQHAAFKSVSKLEKLAAEYNIKIIFTLKYQCETNPIEGYWCHSKQYIRKHTDQSFQKLTTLMPETK
;
A
#
# COMPACT_ATOMS: atom_id res chain seq x y z
N MET A 1 -34.02 7.87 13.19
CA MET A 1 -32.87 6.95 13.40
C MET A 1 -31.69 7.79 13.84
N ARG A 2 -31.07 7.51 14.99
CA ARG A 2 -29.84 8.22 15.41
C ARG A 2 -28.67 7.67 14.58
N PRO A 3 -27.93 8.51 13.82
CA PRO A 3 -26.73 8.07 13.10
C PRO A 3 -25.70 7.47 14.08
N GLY A 4 -25.08 6.35 13.70
CA GLY A 4 -24.37 5.44 14.60
C GLY A 4 -23.10 6.02 15.21
N THR A 5 -22.97 5.93 16.53
CA THR A 5 -21.83 6.42 17.32
C THR A 5 -20.57 5.53 17.27
N ARG A 6 -20.40 4.69 16.23
CA ARG A 6 -19.30 3.70 16.19
C ARG A 6 -18.62 3.66 14.82
N CYS A 7 -18.01 4.76 14.39
CA CYS A 7 -16.95 4.64 13.39
C CYS A 7 -15.73 4.03 14.10
N PRO A 8 -15.09 2.96 13.57
CA PRO A 8 -13.93 2.35 14.21
C PRO A 8 -12.63 3.15 14.00
N VAL A 9 -12.68 4.23 13.23
CA VAL A 9 -11.55 5.05 12.83
C VAL A 9 -11.91 6.53 12.90
N ASP A 10 -10.95 7.34 13.35
CA ASP A 10 -11.14 8.80 13.47
C ASP A 10 -10.96 9.54 12.15
N LYS A 11 -10.03 9.04 11.34
CA LYS A 11 -9.68 9.61 10.03
C LYS A 11 -9.30 8.53 9.04
N ILE A 12 -9.53 8.83 7.77
CA ILE A 12 -9.15 8.01 6.62
C ILE A 12 -8.05 8.77 5.87
N GLU A 13 -6.84 8.19 5.85
CA GLU A 13 -5.70 8.74 5.10
C GLU A 13 -5.48 7.95 3.80
N TYR A 14 -5.41 8.67 2.69
CA TYR A 14 -5.20 8.09 1.37
C TYR A 14 -4.36 8.99 0.46
N ILE A 15 -3.88 8.42 -0.64
CA ILE A 15 -3.14 9.13 -1.68
C ILE A 15 -4.09 9.28 -2.87
N ASP A 16 -4.28 10.52 -3.34
CA ASP A 16 -5.14 10.81 -4.49
C ASP A 16 -4.46 10.47 -5.83
N GLU A 17 -5.19 10.64 -6.93
CA GLU A 17 -4.69 10.36 -8.29
C GLU A 17 -3.49 11.24 -8.68
N ASN A 18 -3.24 12.32 -7.94
CA ASN A 18 -2.11 13.24 -8.15
C ASN A 18 -0.93 12.96 -7.21
N ASN A 19 -0.90 11.79 -6.56
CA ASN A 19 0.09 11.41 -5.55
C ASN A 19 0.16 12.35 -4.33
N LYS A 20 -0.93 13.07 -4.03
CA LYS A 20 -1.00 13.92 -2.83
C LYS A 20 -1.67 13.17 -1.69
N LYS A 21 -1.13 13.34 -0.49
CA LYS A 21 -1.71 12.81 0.73
C LYS A 21 -2.97 13.61 1.10
N GLN A 22 -4.10 12.93 1.16
CA GLN A 22 -5.38 13.46 1.58
C GLN A 22 -5.83 12.80 2.88
N THR A 23 -6.56 13.53 3.70
CA THR A 23 -7.10 13.04 4.97
C THR A 23 -8.56 13.45 5.08
N ILE A 24 -9.41 12.51 5.48
CA ILE A 24 -10.83 12.75 5.71
C ILE A 24 -11.15 12.40 7.15
N GLU A 25 -11.77 13.34 7.84
CA GLU A 25 -12.27 13.13 9.19
C GLU A 25 -13.59 12.37 9.14
N CYS A 26 -13.72 11.35 9.99
CA CYS A 26 -14.91 10.51 10.05
C CYS A 26 -16.02 11.11 10.94
N TYR A 27 -15.74 12.21 11.62
CA TYR A 27 -16.65 12.87 12.54
C TYR A 27 -17.00 14.28 12.03
N ASP A 28 -18.22 14.72 12.27
CA ASP A 28 -18.64 16.11 12.04
C ASP A 28 -18.17 17.01 13.18
N ASP A 29 -18.34 18.34 13.02
CA ASP A 29 -17.97 19.35 14.02
C ASP A 29 -18.67 19.14 15.38
N ASN A 30 -19.77 18.37 15.39
CA ASN A 30 -20.56 18.06 16.57
C ASN A 30 -20.13 16.72 17.23
N GLY A 31 -19.13 16.03 16.68
CA GLY A 31 -18.61 14.75 17.18
C GLY A 31 -19.46 13.53 16.80
N TYR A 32 -20.42 13.66 15.89
CA TYR A 32 -21.17 12.54 15.33
C TYR A 32 -20.44 11.94 14.13
N SER A 33 -20.58 10.63 13.93
CA SER A 33 -19.98 10.00 12.76
C SER A 33 -20.66 10.47 11.47
N LYS A 34 -19.85 10.81 10.47
CA LYS A 34 -20.34 11.17 9.14
C LYS A 34 -20.99 9.95 8.49
N GLY A 35 -22.16 10.18 7.90
CA GLY A 35 -22.81 9.16 7.06
C GLY A 35 -22.02 8.93 5.76
N LEU A 36 -22.21 7.75 5.15
CA LEU A 36 -21.53 7.39 3.88
C LEU A 36 -21.79 8.42 2.76
N LEU A 37 -22.97 9.03 2.73
CA LEU A 37 -23.31 10.05 1.72
C LEU A 37 -22.47 11.34 1.90
N ALA A 38 -22.26 11.78 3.14
CA ALA A 38 -21.43 12.93 3.44
C ALA A 38 -19.96 12.67 3.04
N ILE A 39 -19.46 11.47 3.39
CA ILE A 39 -18.12 11.05 2.99
C ILE A 39 -17.98 10.97 1.47
N ALA A 40 -18.99 10.47 0.74
CA ALA A 40 -18.96 10.41 -0.71
C ALA A 40 -18.89 11.81 -1.35
N ASN A 41 -19.62 12.78 -0.80
CA ASN A 41 -19.57 14.17 -1.28
C ASN A 41 -18.19 14.82 -1.01
N GLU A 42 -17.60 14.61 0.17
CA GLU A 42 -16.26 15.10 0.49
C GLU A 42 -15.18 14.50 -0.42
N LEU A 43 -15.37 13.25 -0.83
CA LEU A 43 -14.52 12.55 -1.78
C LEU A 43 -14.74 12.97 -3.24
N ASN A 44 -15.66 13.92 -3.51
CA ASN A 44 -16.07 14.31 -4.86
C ASN A 44 -16.53 13.13 -5.72
N VAL A 45 -17.12 12.12 -5.09
CA VAL A 45 -17.63 10.93 -5.78
C VAL A 45 -19.02 11.21 -6.30
N PHE A 46 -19.26 10.97 -7.58
CA PHE A 46 -20.59 11.14 -8.17
C PHE A 46 -21.57 10.11 -7.60
N VAL A 47 -22.57 10.57 -6.86
CA VAL A 47 -23.65 9.74 -6.31
C VAL A 47 -24.94 10.01 -7.09
N PRO A 48 -25.56 9.00 -7.71
CA PRO A 48 -26.85 9.13 -8.36
C PRO A 48 -27.94 9.63 -7.39
N SER A 49 -28.88 10.43 -7.88
CA SER A 49 -29.99 10.98 -7.07
C SER A 49 -30.85 9.88 -6.41
N ILE A 50 -30.95 8.72 -7.05
CA ILE A 50 -31.56 7.50 -6.49
C ILE A 50 -30.46 6.45 -6.38
N CYS A 51 -29.90 6.30 -5.18
CA CYS A 51 -28.83 5.35 -4.89
C CYS A 51 -29.20 4.50 -3.68
N LYS A 52 -29.18 3.16 -3.82
CA LYS A 52 -29.38 2.27 -2.67
C LYS A 52 -28.11 2.24 -1.83
N LEU A 53 -28.26 1.97 -0.53
CA LEU A 53 -27.12 1.90 0.39
C LEU A 53 -26.04 0.91 -0.05
N ASN A 54 -26.41 -0.22 -0.64
CA ASN A 54 -25.45 -1.22 -1.13
C ASN A 54 -24.66 -0.71 -2.34
N ASP A 55 -25.31 0.04 -3.23
CA ASP A 55 -24.67 0.64 -4.40
C ASP A 55 -23.67 1.70 -3.94
N LEU A 56 -24.06 2.53 -2.97
CA LEU A 56 -23.17 3.53 -2.36
C LEU A 56 -21.93 2.89 -1.72
N LYS A 57 -22.11 1.78 -0.99
CA LYS A 57 -20.98 1.03 -0.40
C LYS A 57 -20.04 0.49 -1.47
N LEU A 58 -20.59 -0.08 -2.54
CA LEU A 58 -19.80 -0.61 -3.65
C LEU A 58 -19.01 0.51 -4.33
N LEU A 59 -19.65 1.65 -4.57
CA LEU A 59 -19.06 2.80 -5.23
C LEU A 59 -17.92 3.39 -4.38
N LEU A 60 -18.13 3.55 -3.07
CA LEU A 60 -17.08 3.99 -2.15
C LEU A 60 -15.93 2.97 -2.04
N SER A 61 -16.22 1.66 -2.07
CA SER A 61 -15.18 0.62 -1.96
C SER A 61 -14.16 0.64 -3.11
N GLN A 62 -14.53 1.21 -4.25
CA GLN A 62 -13.65 1.36 -5.40
C GLN A 62 -12.73 2.59 -5.27
N HIS A 63 -13.06 3.53 -4.40
CA HIS A 63 -12.29 4.76 -4.20
C HIS A 63 -10.96 4.47 -3.50
N ALA A 64 -9.91 5.22 -3.84
CA ALA A 64 -8.56 5.06 -3.27
C ALA A 64 -8.56 5.15 -1.73
N ALA A 65 -9.47 5.93 -1.16
CA ALA A 65 -9.69 6.07 0.28
C ALA A 65 -10.07 4.77 1.00
N PHE A 66 -10.75 3.85 0.30
CA PHE A 66 -11.25 2.59 0.86
C PHE A 66 -10.58 1.36 0.26
N LYS A 67 -9.76 1.53 -0.77
CA LYS A 67 -8.92 0.45 -1.29
C LYS A 67 -7.92 0.00 -0.23
N SER A 68 -7.84 -1.30 -0.02
CA SER A 68 -6.81 -1.92 0.81
C SER A 68 -5.47 -1.87 0.07
N VAL A 69 -4.78 -0.73 0.16
CA VAL A 69 -3.42 -0.56 -0.37
C VAL A 69 -2.42 -0.95 0.73
N SER A 70 -1.41 -1.74 0.39
CA SER A 70 -0.40 -2.18 1.35
C SER A 70 0.41 -0.98 1.88
N LYS A 71 0.91 -1.07 3.12
CA LYS A 71 1.78 -0.03 3.69
C LYS A 71 3.02 0.23 2.81
N LEU A 72 3.52 -0.80 2.15
CA LEU A 72 4.67 -0.72 1.25
C LEU A 72 4.36 0.09 -0.01
N GLU A 73 3.18 -0.12 -0.61
CA GLU A 73 2.73 0.66 -1.77
C GLU A 73 2.51 2.13 -1.42
N LYS A 74 1.97 2.42 -0.22
CA LYS A 74 1.85 3.80 0.27
C LYS A 74 3.22 4.47 0.42
N LEU A 75 4.18 3.76 1.01
CA LEU A 75 5.55 4.25 1.16
C LEU A 75 6.23 4.45 -0.21
N ALA A 76 6.05 3.53 -1.14
CA ALA A 76 6.62 3.67 -2.48
C ALA A 76 6.07 4.90 -3.20
N ALA A 77 4.76 5.16 -3.11
CA ALA A 77 4.15 6.36 -3.68
C ALA A 77 4.70 7.66 -3.05
N GLU A 78 4.88 7.69 -1.73
CA GLU A 78 5.46 8.84 -1.00
C GLU A 78 6.86 9.21 -1.50
N TYR A 79 7.70 8.22 -1.79
CA TYR A 79 9.07 8.43 -2.27
C TYR A 79 9.18 8.41 -3.81
N ASN A 80 8.06 8.46 -4.53
CA ASN A 80 8.00 8.37 -5.99
C ASN A 80 8.75 7.14 -6.57
N ILE A 81 8.68 6.02 -5.86
CA ILE A 81 9.25 4.73 -6.24
C ILE A 81 8.20 3.94 -7.01
N LYS A 82 8.56 3.51 -8.23
CA LYS A 82 7.73 2.60 -9.01
C LYS A 82 7.93 1.16 -8.53
N ILE A 83 6.87 0.54 -8.02
CA ILE A 83 6.86 -0.89 -7.71
C ILE A 83 6.67 -1.67 -9.02
N ILE A 84 7.60 -2.59 -9.30
CA ILE A 84 7.50 -3.51 -10.43
C ILE A 84 6.92 -4.82 -9.90
N PHE A 85 5.75 -5.20 -10.43
CA PHE A 85 5.16 -6.49 -10.10
C PHE A 85 5.89 -7.62 -10.82
N THR A 86 6.38 -8.58 -10.05
CA THR A 86 6.92 -9.84 -10.54
C THR A 86 5.86 -10.93 -10.39
N LEU A 87 5.77 -11.82 -11.38
CA LEU A 87 4.86 -12.95 -11.33
C LEU A 87 5.25 -13.93 -10.21
N LYS A 88 4.25 -14.55 -9.60
CA LYS A 88 4.49 -15.55 -8.55
C LYS A 88 5.21 -16.75 -9.13
N TYR A 89 6.21 -17.25 -8.40
CA TYR A 89 6.99 -18.44 -8.75
C TYR A 89 7.82 -18.35 -10.04
N GLN A 90 8.11 -17.13 -10.51
CA GLN A 90 9.00 -16.89 -11.66
C GLN A 90 10.30 -16.25 -11.21
N CYS A 91 11.13 -17.02 -10.50
CA CYS A 91 12.39 -16.52 -9.95
C CYS A 91 13.39 -16.14 -11.06
N GLU A 92 13.29 -16.77 -12.23
CA GLU A 92 14.08 -16.47 -13.43
C GLU A 92 13.91 -15.03 -13.93
N THR A 93 12.79 -14.37 -13.60
CA THR A 93 12.54 -12.98 -13.99
C THR A 93 13.10 -11.97 -12.98
N ASN A 94 13.58 -12.43 -11.82
CA ASN A 94 14.11 -11.58 -10.77
C ASN A 94 15.64 -11.51 -10.85
N PRO A 95 16.26 -10.37 -11.24
CA PRO A 95 17.70 -10.25 -11.42
C PRO A 95 18.53 -10.62 -10.17
N ILE A 96 17.93 -10.52 -8.98
CA ILE A 96 18.61 -10.85 -7.73
C ILE A 96 19.04 -12.32 -7.67
N GLU A 97 18.33 -13.22 -8.36
CA GLU A 97 18.67 -14.65 -8.39
C GLU A 97 19.99 -14.90 -9.12
N GLY A 98 20.22 -14.15 -10.21
CA GLY A 98 21.49 -14.17 -10.94
C GLY A 98 22.65 -13.69 -10.06
N TYR A 99 22.45 -12.56 -9.37
CA TYR A 99 23.41 -12.03 -8.40
C TYR A 99 23.75 -13.06 -7.32
N TRP A 100 22.75 -13.69 -6.71
CA TRP A 100 22.97 -14.69 -5.67
C TRP A 100 23.65 -15.95 -6.19
N CYS A 101 23.30 -16.39 -7.40
CA CYS A 101 23.97 -17.53 -8.03
C CYS A 101 25.47 -17.27 -8.18
N HIS A 102 25.84 -16.11 -8.74
CA HIS A 102 27.24 -15.71 -8.91
C HIS A 102 27.96 -15.57 -7.56
N SER A 103 27.35 -14.84 -6.62
CA SER A 103 27.91 -14.57 -5.30
C SER A 103 28.19 -15.87 -4.52
N LYS A 104 27.24 -16.83 -4.54
CA LYS A 104 27.42 -18.13 -3.89
C LYS A 104 28.57 -18.92 -4.49
N GLN A 105 28.74 -18.90 -5.82
CA GLN A 105 29.84 -19.60 -6.47
C GLN A 105 31.20 -19.00 -6.10
N TYR A 106 31.30 -17.66 -6.04
CA TYR A 106 32.52 -16.98 -5.62
C TYR A 106 32.86 -17.29 -4.16
N ILE A 107 31.90 -17.09 -3.25
CA ILE A 107 32.09 -17.33 -1.82
C ILE A 107 32.52 -18.78 -1.58
N ARG A 108 31.86 -19.76 -2.24
CA ARG A 108 32.20 -21.18 -2.09
C ARG A 108 33.66 -21.50 -2.45
N LYS A 109 34.28 -20.74 -3.36
CA LYS A 109 35.68 -20.93 -3.77
C LYS A 109 36.70 -20.29 -2.81
N HIS A 110 36.30 -19.27 -2.05
CA HIS A 110 37.22 -18.42 -1.27
C HIS A 110 36.94 -18.45 0.24
N THR A 111 35.88 -19.12 0.66
CA THR A 111 35.47 -19.22 2.07
C THR A 111 36.21 -20.34 2.80
N ASP A 112 36.48 -20.11 4.08
CA ASP A 112 36.91 -21.11 5.06
C ASP A 112 35.74 -21.64 5.92
N GLN A 113 34.51 -21.34 5.51
CA GLN A 113 33.26 -21.62 6.23
C GLN A 113 33.09 -20.85 7.55
N SER A 114 33.92 -19.86 7.84
CA SER A 114 33.70 -18.95 8.96
C SER A 114 32.74 -17.82 8.58
N PHE A 115 31.93 -17.39 9.56
CA PHE A 115 31.06 -16.23 9.37
C PHE A 115 31.87 -14.94 9.10
N GLN A 116 33.05 -14.80 9.72
CA GLN A 116 33.92 -13.65 9.54
C GLN A 116 34.49 -13.56 8.13
N LYS A 117 34.90 -14.69 7.54
CA LYS A 117 35.35 -14.71 6.15
C LYS A 117 34.19 -14.44 5.18
N LEU A 118 33.00 -14.99 5.46
CA LEU A 118 31.79 -14.72 4.67
C LEU A 118 31.48 -13.22 4.59
N THR A 119 31.47 -12.51 5.72
CA THR A 119 31.20 -11.06 5.73
C THR A 119 32.26 -10.24 5.01
N THR A 120 33.50 -10.73 4.96
CA THR A 120 34.59 -10.09 4.21
C THR A 120 34.47 -10.33 2.70
N LEU A 121 33.98 -11.50 2.27
CA LEU A 121 33.85 -11.86 0.85
C LEU A 121 32.57 -11.30 0.19
N MET A 122 31.50 -11.10 0.95
CA MET A 122 30.21 -10.60 0.44
C MET A 122 30.29 -9.25 -0.32
N PRO A 123 31.10 -8.26 0.11
CA PRO A 123 31.29 -7.02 -0.66
C PRO A 123 32.13 -7.19 -1.94
N GLU A 124 32.88 -8.29 -2.05
CA GLU A 124 33.80 -8.55 -3.18
C GLU A 124 33.11 -9.25 -4.34
N THR A 125 31.89 -9.78 -4.14
CA THR A 125 31.07 -10.37 -5.19
C THR A 125 30.48 -9.28 -6.08
N LYS A 126 31.18 -8.96 -7.18
CA LYS A 126 30.71 -8.05 -8.24
C LYS A 126 30.08 -8.83 -9.39
#